data_AF-A0A814FLB3-F1
#
_entry.id   AF-A0A814FLB3-F1
#
_cell.length_a   1.000
_cell.length_b   1.000
_cell.length_c   1.000
_cell.angle_alpha   90.00
_cell.angle_beta   90.00
_cell.angle_gamma   90.00
#
_symmetry.space_group_name_H-M   'P 1'
#
loop_
_entity.id
_entity.type
_entity.pdbx_description
1 polymer ?
#
loop_
_entity_poly.entity_id
_entity_poly.type
_entity_poly.pdbx_seq_one_letter_code
_entity_poly.pdbx_strand_id
1 'polypeptide(L)'
;FEQSLIETCLNRVYSKNKIALTTIVANEKFVLSSKKLIKSVIANTRGIEYDKIIIEVDEFPLKNEWKDDLLKAGWDLVCTVKRIQIYNETRLASRYRTVFTKLILFNMTQYDGIVFIDSDAFAIGDITSLFYFHNILDNNNYYLAVGPNYAFKGNYAKTEFNSGVFTLRPNKTEFDRLQKLCLSDLSHIGLGQADQNFLNYYYKDKWINIGFKFNFLTYPLLNYNFTYEFIIKNTRIIHFAGAKPWSCYPQLKFICKLWNDIKV
;
A
#
# COMPACT_ATOMS: atom_id res chain seq x y z
N PHE A 1 13.62 8.40 25.09
CA PHE A 1 12.22 8.82 24.79
C PHE A 1 11.95 8.46 23.34
N GLU A 2 11.17 7.48 22.93
CA GLU A 2 10.21 6.59 23.58
C GLU A 2 10.06 5.37 22.63
N GLN A 3 10.89 4.35 22.83
CA GLN A 3 10.96 3.16 21.96
C GLN A 3 9.89 2.10 22.33
N SER A 4 9.07 2.36 23.34
CA SER A 4 8.23 1.38 24.05
C SER A 4 6.76 1.30 23.60
N LEU A 5 6.40 1.86 22.44
CA LEU A 5 5.00 1.87 21.97
C LEU A 5 4.82 1.41 20.52
N ILE A 6 5.87 0.84 19.91
CA ILE A 6 5.78 0.12 18.63
C ILE A 6 5.60 -1.41 18.86
N GLU A 7 5.59 -1.86 20.13
CA GLU A 7 5.77 -3.27 20.52
C GLU A 7 4.51 -4.13 20.68
N THR A 8 3.29 -3.64 20.45
CA THR A 8 2.09 -4.41 20.86
C THR A 8 1.55 -5.42 19.83
N CYS A 9 1.82 -5.26 18.54
CA CYS A 9 1.47 -6.26 17.51
C CYS A 9 2.53 -6.46 16.42
N LEU A 10 3.51 -5.55 16.31
CA LEU A 10 4.65 -5.68 15.42
C LEU A 10 5.84 -6.29 16.19
N ASN A 11 6.56 -7.24 15.59
CA ASN A 11 7.74 -7.94 16.12
C ASN A 11 7.57 -8.83 17.36
N ARG A 12 6.43 -8.78 18.06
CA ARG A 12 6.10 -9.77 19.09
C ARG A 12 4.61 -10.11 18.99
N VAL A 13 4.31 -11.41 18.96
CA VAL A 13 3.00 -12.08 19.16
C VAL A 13 2.17 -12.47 17.92
N TYR A 14 2.25 -11.83 16.75
CA TYR A 14 1.47 -12.29 15.57
C TYR A 14 2.33 -12.55 14.33
N SER A 15 2.55 -13.84 14.03
CA SER A 15 3.00 -14.37 12.74
C SER A 15 2.55 -15.83 12.65
N LYS A 16 1.46 -16.09 11.94
CA LYS A 16 1.06 -17.47 11.61
C LYS A 16 1.79 -17.96 10.36
N ASN A 17 2.08 -17.01 9.46
CA ASN A 17 2.78 -17.25 8.21
C ASN A 17 4.05 -16.40 8.10
N LYS A 18 4.93 -16.76 7.16
CA LYS A 18 6.16 -16.02 6.86
C LYS A 18 5.94 -14.76 6.04
N ILE A 19 4.78 -14.61 5.41
CA ILE A 19 4.45 -13.46 4.56
C ILE A 19 3.18 -12.80 5.09
N ALA A 20 3.11 -11.47 4.97
CA ALA A 20 1.92 -10.70 5.30
C ALA A 20 1.42 -9.88 4.09
N LEU A 21 0.10 -9.81 3.96
CA LEU A 21 -0.61 -8.77 3.21
C LEU A 21 -1.07 -7.69 4.18
N THR A 22 -0.86 -6.42 3.82
CA THR A 22 -1.28 -5.32 4.68
C THR A 22 -1.75 -4.07 3.94
N THR A 23 -2.52 -3.25 4.64
CA THR A 23 -3.01 -1.94 4.21
C THR A 23 -3.19 -1.02 5.42
N ILE A 24 -3.31 0.30 5.19
CA ILE A 24 -3.62 1.28 6.23
C ILE A 24 -5.06 1.77 6.07
N VAL A 25 -5.78 1.87 7.20
CA VAL A 25 -7.19 2.31 7.23
C VAL A 25 -7.36 3.44 8.24
N ALA A 26 -7.98 4.54 7.81
CA ALA A 26 -8.10 5.77 8.60
C ALA A 26 -9.53 6.24 8.89
N ASN A 27 -10.54 5.77 8.13
CA ASN A 27 -11.94 6.15 8.34
C ASN A 27 -12.91 5.16 7.68
N GLU A 28 -14.20 5.35 7.93
CA GLU A 28 -15.30 4.51 7.44
C GLU A 28 -15.25 4.21 5.94
N LYS A 29 -14.94 5.19 5.09
CA LYS A 29 -14.89 4.98 3.64
C LYS A 29 -13.76 4.02 3.26
N PHE A 30 -12.63 4.11 3.95
CA PHE A 30 -11.52 3.18 3.79
C PHE A 30 -11.77 1.84 4.46
N VAL A 31 -12.65 1.75 5.47
CA VAL A 31 -13.11 0.46 6.03
C VAL A 31 -13.85 -0.32 4.94
N LEU A 32 -14.88 0.29 4.32
CA LEU A 32 -15.61 -0.35 3.22
C LEU A 32 -14.68 -0.77 2.07
N SER A 33 -13.78 0.11 1.68
CA SER A 33 -12.82 -0.18 0.61
C SER A 33 -11.86 -1.31 0.98
N SER A 34 -11.39 -1.38 2.23
CA SER A 34 -10.52 -2.46 2.72
C SER A 34 -11.23 -3.80 2.81
N LYS A 35 -12.53 -3.82 3.10
CA LYS A 35 -13.35 -5.04 3.01
C LYS A 35 -13.37 -5.56 1.57
N LYS A 36 -13.53 -4.66 0.58
CA LYS A 36 -13.53 -5.06 -0.84
C LYS A 36 -12.15 -5.49 -1.31
N LEU A 37 -11.09 -4.79 -0.88
CA LEU A 37 -9.71 -5.16 -1.12
C LEU A 37 -9.47 -6.61 -0.68
N ILE A 38 -9.75 -6.97 0.57
CA ILE A 38 -9.42 -8.30 1.07
C ILE A 38 -10.19 -9.41 0.37
N LYS A 39 -11.49 -9.20 0.09
CA LYS A 39 -12.31 -10.14 -0.68
C LYS A 39 -11.73 -10.37 -2.07
N SER A 40 -11.32 -9.30 -2.73
CA SER A 40 -10.72 -9.37 -4.06
C SER A 40 -9.35 -10.07 -4.05
N VAL A 41 -8.52 -9.83 -3.02
CA VAL A 41 -7.21 -10.48 -2.88
C VAL A 41 -7.35 -11.97 -2.62
N ILE A 42 -8.24 -12.38 -1.72
CA ILE A 42 -8.53 -13.79 -1.43
C ILE A 42 -8.99 -14.52 -2.70
N ALA A 43 -9.87 -13.90 -3.51
CA ALA A 43 -10.36 -14.50 -4.75
C ALA A 43 -9.27 -14.66 -5.84
N ASN A 44 -8.19 -13.88 -5.76
CA ASN A 44 -7.18 -13.74 -6.81
C ASN A 44 -5.76 -14.16 -6.36
N THR A 45 -5.63 -14.86 -5.24
CA THR A 45 -4.34 -15.36 -4.73
C THR A 45 -4.47 -16.85 -4.44
N ARG A 46 -3.53 -17.66 -4.92
CA ARG A 46 -3.62 -19.13 -4.84
C ARG A 46 -2.30 -19.75 -4.40
N GLY A 47 -2.39 -20.88 -3.67
CA GLY A 47 -1.22 -21.70 -3.36
C GLY A 47 -0.18 -21.04 -2.45
N ILE A 48 -0.58 -20.02 -1.69
CA ILE A 48 0.29 -19.33 -0.72
C ILE A 48 -0.50 -18.95 0.52
N GLU A 49 0.10 -19.20 1.68
CA GLU A 49 -0.44 -18.80 2.97
C GLU A 49 0.21 -17.49 3.42
N TYR A 50 -0.61 -16.57 3.90
CA TYR A 50 -0.18 -15.24 4.33
C TYR A 50 -1.12 -14.68 5.39
N ASP A 51 -0.53 -13.89 6.29
CA ASP A 51 -1.28 -13.15 7.30
C ASP A 51 -1.91 -11.91 6.67
N LYS A 52 -3.13 -11.55 7.10
CA LYS A 52 -3.89 -10.41 6.58
C LYS A 52 -4.02 -9.39 7.71
N ILE A 53 -3.23 -8.33 7.66
CA ILE A 53 -3.13 -7.35 8.75
C ILE A 53 -3.58 -5.96 8.30
N ILE A 54 -4.54 -5.38 9.01
CA ILE A 54 -4.84 -3.94 8.94
C ILE A 54 -3.88 -3.19 9.85
N ILE A 55 -3.29 -2.11 9.34
CA ILE A 55 -2.60 -1.11 10.14
C ILE A 55 -3.55 0.04 10.45
N GLU A 56 -3.81 0.23 11.73
CA GLU A 56 -4.53 1.38 12.28
C GLU A 56 -3.52 2.38 12.86
N VAL A 57 -3.72 3.67 12.60
CA VAL A 57 -2.89 4.73 13.21
C VAL A 57 -3.54 5.17 14.52
N ASP A 58 -2.78 5.15 15.61
CA ASP A 58 -3.24 5.47 16.97
C ASP A 58 -3.89 6.86 17.13
N GLU A 59 -3.42 7.87 16.38
CA GLU A 59 -4.00 9.22 16.37
C GLU A 59 -5.43 9.24 15.78
N PHE A 60 -5.78 8.26 14.97
CA PHE A 60 -7.09 8.15 14.30
C PHE A 60 -7.66 6.74 14.47
N PRO A 61 -8.00 6.32 15.70
CA PRO A 61 -8.43 4.96 15.96
C PRO A 61 -9.79 4.69 15.30
N LEU A 62 -9.91 3.50 14.71
CA LEU A 62 -11.16 2.99 14.18
C LEU A 62 -12.10 2.61 15.33
N LYS A 63 -13.39 2.80 15.10
CA LYS A 63 -14.42 2.28 16.01
C LYS A 63 -14.36 0.75 16.07
N ASN A 64 -14.69 0.18 17.23
CA ASN A 64 -14.70 -1.28 17.42
C ASN A 64 -15.60 -2.00 16.40
N GLU A 65 -16.77 -1.44 16.09
CA GLU A 65 -17.68 -1.97 15.07
C GLU A 65 -17.02 -2.09 13.68
N TRP A 66 -16.17 -1.13 13.32
CA TRP A 66 -15.42 -1.17 12.05
C TRP A 66 -14.30 -2.20 12.09
N LYS A 67 -13.64 -2.39 13.24
CA LYS A 67 -12.64 -3.46 13.42
C LYS A 67 -13.30 -4.82 13.24
N ASP A 68 -14.46 -5.04 13.86
CA ASP A 68 -15.22 -6.28 13.73
C ASP A 68 -15.64 -6.54 12.28
N ASP A 69 -16.07 -5.51 11.56
CA ASP A 69 -16.43 -5.61 10.15
C ASP A 69 -15.24 -5.97 9.24
N LEU A 70 -14.05 -5.47 9.56
CA LEU A 70 -12.81 -5.83 8.85
C LEU A 70 -12.46 -7.31 9.09
N LEU A 71 -12.56 -7.77 10.34
CA LEU A 71 -12.30 -9.16 10.70
C LEU A 71 -13.31 -10.10 10.00
N LYS A 72 -14.61 -9.79 10.04
CA LYS A 72 -15.66 -10.55 9.32
C LYS A 72 -15.45 -10.58 7.81
N ALA A 73 -14.86 -9.53 7.23
CA ALA A 73 -14.56 -9.49 5.80
C ALA A 73 -13.42 -10.44 5.41
N GLY A 74 -12.54 -10.80 6.34
CA GLY A 74 -11.45 -11.76 6.14
C GLY A 74 -10.06 -11.22 6.49
N TRP A 75 -9.95 -10.06 7.15
CA TRP A 75 -8.70 -9.65 7.80
C TRP A 75 -8.50 -10.48 9.06
N ASP A 76 -7.25 -10.81 9.41
CA ASP A 76 -6.96 -11.64 10.57
C ASP A 76 -6.68 -10.80 11.84
N LEU A 77 -6.17 -9.58 11.66
CA LEU A 77 -5.77 -8.69 12.75
C LEU A 77 -5.92 -7.22 12.36
N VAL A 78 -6.37 -6.39 13.32
CA VAL A 78 -6.21 -4.93 13.28
C VAL A 78 -5.11 -4.56 14.26
N CYS A 79 -4.00 -4.06 13.74
CA CYS A 79 -2.80 -3.70 14.49
C CYS A 79 -2.68 -2.17 14.58
N THR A 80 -2.86 -1.65 15.79
CA THR A 80 -2.69 -0.22 16.08
C THR A 80 -1.21 0.10 16.21
N VAL A 81 -0.73 1.09 15.47
CA VAL A 81 0.65 1.54 15.47
C VAL A 81 0.73 3.03 15.73
N LYS A 82 1.83 3.46 16.37
CA LYS A 82 2.15 4.87 16.49
C LYS A 82 2.35 5.52 15.13
N ARG A 83 1.75 6.69 14.94
CA ARG A 83 2.00 7.51 13.75
C ARG A 83 3.50 7.81 13.58
N ILE A 84 4.00 7.69 12.35
CA ILE A 84 5.34 8.18 12.02
C ILE A 84 5.26 9.68 11.76
N GLN A 85 5.94 10.44 12.60
CA GLN A 85 6.06 11.89 12.49
C GLN A 85 7.13 12.27 11.48
N ILE A 86 6.95 13.40 10.82
CA ILE A 86 7.99 14.00 9.99
C ILE A 86 8.40 15.36 10.54
N TYR A 87 9.61 15.80 10.24
CA TYR A 87 10.06 17.14 10.53
C TYR A 87 9.26 18.16 9.70
N ASN A 88 8.82 19.24 10.36
CA ASN A 88 8.08 20.34 9.73
C ASN A 88 6.85 19.90 8.90
N GLU A 89 5.91 19.22 9.57
CA GLU A 89 4.64 18.73 8.97
C GLU A 89 3.76 19.79 8.32
N THR A 90 4.00 21.08 8.58
CA THR A 90 3.26 22.17 7.94
C THR A 90 3.43 22.17 6.41
N ARG A 91 4.50 21.56 5.91
CA ARG A 91 4.77 21.38 4.48
C ARG A 91 3.94 20.27 3.83
N LEU A 92 3.30 19.41 4.62
CA LEU A 92 2.39 18.38 4.13
C LEU A 92 0.94 18.87 4.18
N ALA A 93 0.18 18.57 3.12
CA ALA A 93 -1.26 18.65 3.19
C ALA A 93 -1.76 17.72 4.33
N SER A 94 -2.75 18.17 5.12
CA SER A 94 -3.24 17.44 6.29
C SER A 94 -3.62 15.98 5.98
N ARG A 95 -4.14 15.72 4.77
CA ARG A 95 -4.51 14.38 4.29
C ARG A 95 -3.33 13.40 4.16
N TYR A 96 -2.09 13.88 4.20
CA TYR A 96 -0.88 13.08 4.02
C TYR A 96 -0.12 12.81 5.32
N ARG A 97 -0.54 13.37 6.45
CA ARG A 97 0.16 13.24 7.73
C ARG A 97 0.28 11.81 8.24
N THR A 98 -0.69 10.95 7.91
CA THR A 98 -0.70 9.54 8.32
C THR A 98 -0.02 8.62 7.31
N VAL A 99 0.27 9.10 6.10
CA VAL A 99 0.74 8.24 5.01
C VAL A 99 2.17 7.76 5.24
N PHE A 100 3.01 8.56 5.92
CA PHE A 100 4.35 8.15 6.34
C PHE A 100 4.35 6.96 7.31
N THR A 101 3.24 6.65 7.96
CA THR A 101 3.13 5.45 8.81
C THR A 101 3.32 4.15 8.01
N LYS A 102 3.21 4.18 6.66
CA LYS A 102 3.63 3.05 5.79
C LYS A 102 5.08 2.60 6.05
N LEU A 103 5.96 3.48 6.55
CA LEU A 103 7.35 3.10 6.82
C LEU A 103 7.47 2.09 7.97
N ILE A 104 6.44 1.95 8.83
CA ILE A 104 6.39 0.94 9.91
C ILE A 104 6.55 -0.48 9.36
N LEU A 105 6.21 -0.71 8.09
CA LEU A 105 6.29 -2.01 7.43
C LEU A 105 7.72 -2.52 7.34
N PHE A 106 8.72 -1.64 7.21
CA PHE A 106 10.14 -2.01 7.28
C PHE A 106 10.52 -2.60 8.64
N ASN A 107 9.75 -2.30 9.68
CA ASN A 107 9.98 -2.78 11.03
C ASN A 107 9.27 -4.10 11.31
N MET A 108 8.44 -4.70 10.44
CA MET A 108 7.72 -5.95 10.77
C MET A 108 8.60 -7.20 10.52
N THR A 109 9.72 -7.27 11.23
CA THR A 109 10.79 -8.27 11.03
C THR A 109 10.41 -9.70 11.42
N GLN A 110 9.20 -9.93 11.92
CA GLN A 110 8.66 -11.28 12.06
C GLN A 110 8.27 -11.92 10.72
N TYR A 111 8.19 -11.14 9.64
CA TYR A 111 7.87 -11.60 8.29
C TYR A 111 9.10 -11.59 7.37
N ASP A 112 9.19 -12.57 6.49
CA ASP A 112 10.19 -12.65 5.41
C ASP A 112 9.84 -11.72 4.24
N GLY A 113 8.56 -11.37 4.10
CA GLY A 113 8.03 -10.52 3.04
C GLY A 113 6.70 -9.87 3.42
N ILE A 114 6.49 -8.64 2.96
CA ILE A 114 5.24 -7.90 3.11
C ILE A 114 4.76 -7.45 1.74
N VAL A 115 3.51 -7.77 1.41
CA VAL A 115 2.77 -7.16 0.29
C VAL A 115 1.89 -6.06 0.86
N PHE A 116 2.13 -4.82 0.44
CA PHE A 116 1.30 -3.67 0.75
C PHE A 116 0.42 -3.31 -0.44
N ILE A 117 -0.86 -3.09 -0.17
CA ILE A 117 -1.83 -2.57 -1.15
C ILE A 117 -2.63 -1.46 -0.47
N ASP A 118 -2.64 -0.25 -1.02
CA ASP A 118 -3.45 0.85 -0.51
C ASP A 118 -4.94 0.45 -0.47
N SER A 119 -5.66 0.91 0.55
CA SER A 119 -7.03 0.48 0.81
C SER A 119 -8.03 0.94 -0.25
N ASP A 120 -7.63 1.83 -1.16
CA ASP A 120 -8.37 2.26 -2.34
C ASP A 120 -7.92 1.55 -3.63
N ALA A 121 -7.37 0.35 -3.51
CA ALA A 121 -7.13 -0.57 -4.63
C ALA A 121 -7.89 -1.89 -4.45
N PHE A 122 -7.99 -2.66 -5.53
CA PHE A 122 -8.60 -3.99 -5.52
C PHE A 122 -8.07 -4.87 -6.65
N ALA A 123 -8.08 -6.19 -6.44
CA ALA A 123 -7.62 -7.17 -7.40
C ALA A 123 -8.74 -7.62 -8.36
N ILE A 124 -8.40 -7.80 -9.63
CA ILE A 124 -9.30 -8.29 -10.69
C ILE A 124 -8.73 -9.49 -11.46
N GLY A 125 -7.54 -9.95 -11.09
CA GLY A 125 -6.91 -11.15 -11.64
C GLY A 125 -5.76 -11.59 -10.76
N ASP A 126 -5.12 -12.70 -11.11
CA ASP A 126 -4.07 -13.34 -10.31
C ASP A 126 -2.93 -12.38 -9.89
N ILE A 127 -2.73 -12.26 -8.57
CA ILE A 127 -1.67 -11.45 -7.93
C ILE A 127 -0.68 -12.30 -7.14
N THR A 128 -0.73 -13.63 -7.27
CA THR A 128 0.10 -14.57 -6.49
C THR A 128 1.59 -14.25 -6.58
N SER A 129 2.08 -13.77 -7.74
CA SER A 129 3.48 -13.39 -7.91
C SER A 129 3.94 -12.25 -7.00
N LEU A 130 3.04 -11.38 -6.52
CA LEU A 130 3.40 -10.32 -5.58
C LEU A 130 4.05 -10.86 -4.32
N PHE A 131 3.54 -11.99 -3.83
CA PHE A 131 4.01 -12.63 -2.61
C PHE A 131 5.38 -13.29 -2.74
N TYR A 132 5.98 -13.34 -3.93
CA TYR A 132 7.32 -13.91 -4.15
C TYR A 132 8.41 -12.86 -4.39
N PHE A 133 8.06 -11.59 -4.64
CA PHE A 133 9.06 -10.57 -4.97
C PHE A 133 10.04 -10.28 -3.84
N HIS A 134 9.66 -10.52 -2.58
CA HIS A 134 10.56 -10.33 -1.43
C HIS A 134 11.84 -11.18 -1.52
N ASN A 135 11.80 -12.33 -2.21
CA ASN A 135 12.93 -13.25 -2.34
C ASN A 135 14.07 -12.70 -3.21
N ILE A 136 13.82 -11.67 -4.03
CA ILE A 136 14.81 -11.11 -4.97
C ILE A 136 15.27 -9.70 -4.59
N LEU A 137 14.79 -9.15 -3.47
CA LEU A 137 15.14 -7.81 -3.00
C LEU A 137 16.55 -7.75 -2.42
N ASP A 138 16.88 -8.67 -1.49
CA ASP A 138 18.18 -8.70 -0.82
C ASP A 138 19.34 -9.00 -1.77
N ASN A 139 19.13 -9.92 -2.71
CA ASN A 139 20.20 -10.40 -3.60
C ASN A 139 20.74 -9.32 -4.55
N ASN A 140 20.03 -8.19 -4.71
CA ASN A 140 20.31 -7.21 -5.75
C ASN A 140 20.35 -5.76 -5.23
N ASN A 141 20.45 -5.55 -3.91
CA ASN A 141 20.42 -4.22 -3.28
C ASN A 141 19.15 -3.40 -3.59
N TYR A 142 18.01 -4.08 -3.75
CA TYR A 142 16.70 -3.44 -3.96
C TYR A 142 15.91 -3.39 -2.66
N TYR A 143 15.23 -2.27 -2.39
CA TYR A 143 14.43 -2.10 -1.17
C TYR A 143 12.95 -2.43 -1.37
N LEU A 144 12.44 -2.23 -2.59
CA LEU A 144 11.04 -2.39 -2.93
C LEU A 144 10.87 -3.07 -4.29
N ALA A 145 9.86 -3.92 -4.42
CA ALA A 145 9.28 -4.29 -5.70
C ALA A 145 7.94 -3.56 -5.82
N VAL A 146 7.83 -2.57 -6.72
CA VAL A 146 6.78 -1.56 -6.69
C VAL A 146 6.28 -1.21 -8.09
N GLY A 147 5.01 -0.83 -8.18
CA GLY A 147 4.36 -0.48 -9.45
C GLY A 147 4.82 0.88 -9.99
N PRO A 148 4.93 1.06 -11.32
CA PRO A 148 5.35 2.33 -11.91
C PRO A 148 4.30 3.43 -11.67
N ASN A 149 4.75 4.69 -11.53
CA ASN A 149 3.85 5.81 -11.26
C ASN A 149 2.95 6.16 -12.47
N TYR A 150 3.46 6.01 -13.70
CA TYR A 150 2.69 6.35 -14.90
C TYR A 150 2.85 5.25 -15.94
N ALA A 151 1.75 4.59 -16.27
CA ALA A 151 1.75 3.48 -17.21
C ALA A 151 1.80 3.92 -18.69
N PHE A 152 1.56 5.19 -19.03
CA PHE A 152 1.24 5.58 -20.41
C PHE A 152 1.89 6.86 -20.97
N LYS A 153 2.88 7.48 -20.31
CA LYS A 153 3.65 8.59 -20.89
C LYS A 153 5.15 8.50 -20.63
N GLY A 154 5.90 8.22 -21.69
CA GLY A 154 7.34 8.51 -21.81
C GLY A 154 8.27 7.78 -20.84
N ASN A 155 9.51 8.28 -20.75
CA ASN A 155 10.57 7.71 -19.91
C ASN A 155 10.29 7.78 -18.40
N TYR A 156 9.26 8.50 -17.96
CA TYR A 156 8.86 8.61 -16.54
C TYR A 156 8.40 7.29 -15.93
N ALA A 157 7.87 6.38 -16.75
CA ALA A 157 7.53 5.01 -16.32
C ALA A 157 8.76 4.21 -15.84
N LYS A 158 9.98 4.68 -16.13
CA LYS A 158 11.24 4.03 -15.78
C LYS A 158 11.96 4.65 -14.60
N THR A 159 11.60 5.87 -14.17
CA THR A 159 12.36 6.59 -13.14
C THR A 159 11.62 6.70 -11.81
N GLU A 160 10.28 6.63 -11.82
CA GLU A 160 9.48 6.79 -10.61
C GLU A 160 8.39 5.73 -10.46
N PHE A 161 8.10 5.41 -9.21
CA PHE A 161 7.09 4.45 -8.82
C PHE A 161 5.95 5.09 -8.02
N ASN A 162 4.81 4.40 -7.98
CA ASN A 162 3.70 4.73 -7.09
C ASN A 162 3.71 3.82 -5.87
N SER A 163 3.67 4.39 -4.66
CA SER A 163 3.77 3.67 -3.38
C SER A 163 2.46 3.03 -2.92
N GLY A 164 1.47 2.88 -3.80
CA GLY A 164 0.19 2.25 -3.47
C GLY A 164 0.18 0.74 -3.59
N VAL A 165 1.10 0.14 -4.33
CA VAL A 165 1.30 -1.32 -4.34
C VAL A 165 2.78 -1.64 -4.38
N PHE A 166 3.26 -2.29 -3.33
CA PHE A 166 4.64 -2.75 -3.27
C PHE A 166 4.78 -4.03 -2.46
N THR A 167 5.88 -4.74 -2.72
CA THR A 167 6.40 -5.80 -1.87
C THR A 167 7.73 -5.36 -1.28
N LEU A 168 7.95 -5.62 0.00
CA LEU A 168 9.22 -5.35 0.67
C LEU A 168 9.66 -6.54 1.51
N ARG A 169 10.95 -6.57 1.83
CA ARG A 169 11.52 -7.43 2.87
C ARG A 169 11.82 -6.56 4.09
N PRO A 170 11.20 -6.83 5.25
CA PRO A 170 11.41 -6.01 6.44
C PRO A 170 12.88 -6.01 6.88
N ASN A 171 13.38 -4.84 7.27
CA ASN A 171 14.75 -4.67 7.72
C ASN A 171 14.79 -3.57 8.79
N LYS A 172 15.09 -3.96 10.03
CA LYS A 172 15.11 -3.06 11.19
C LYS A 172 16.08 -1.89 10.99
N THR A 173 17.28 -2.17 10.48
CA THR A 173 18.31 -1.15 10.22
C THR A 173 17.82 -0.13 9.20
N GLU A 174 17.14 -0.59 8.14
CA GLU A 174 16.57 0.30 7.14
C GLU A 174 15.41 1.12 7.70
N PHE A 175 14.53 0.51 8.51
CA PHE A 175 13.50 1.25 9.22
C PHE A 175 14.07 2.37 10.10
N ASP A 176 15.10 2.08 10.89
CA ASP A 176 15.76 3.06 11.76
C ASP A 176 16.41 4.19 10.94
N ARG A 177 16.95 3.87 9.75
CA ARG A 177 17.46 4.86 8.79
C ARG A 177 16.34 5.77 8.28
N LEU A 178 15.23 5.20 7.81
CA LEU A 178 14.09 5.97 7.30
C LEU A 178 13.47 6.85 8.38
N GLN A 179 13.36 6.36 9.62
CA GLN A 179 12.83 7.13 10.74
C GLN A 179 13.72 8.36 11.04
N LYS A 180 15.05 8.20 11.04
CA LYS A 180 15.97 9.33 11.18
C LYS A 180 15.82 10.35 10.06
N LEU A 181 15.63 9.89 8.82
CA LEU A 181 15.42 10.76 7.67
C LEU A 181 14.10 11.52 7.75
N CYS A 182 13.02 10.89 8.22
CA CYS A 182 11.75 11.57 8.46
C CYS A 182 11.88 12.73 9.45
N LEU A 183 12.77 12.61 10.44
CA LEU A 183 13.04 13.64 11.45
C LEU A 183 14.11 14.67 11.02
N SER A 184 14.66 14.53 9.82
CA SER A 184 15.62 15.47 9.24
C SER A 184 14.95 16.53 8.36
N ASP A 185 15.68 17.59 8.00
CA ASP A 185 15.14 18.59 7.08
C ASP A 185 14.89 18.01 5.68
N LEU A 186 13.61 17.89 5.32
CA LEU A 186 13.14 17.42 4.01
C LEU A 186 12.91 18.57 3.02
N SER A 187 13.43 19.78 3.27
CA SER A 187 13.27 20.96 2.39
C SER A 187 13.67 20.69 0.94
N HIS A 188 14.69 19.85 0.76
CA HIS A 188 15.24 19.42 -0.52
C HIS A 188 14.35 18.41 -1.29
N ILE A 189 13.28 17.89 -0.68
CA ILE A 189 12.32 16.97 -1.32
C ILE A 189 10.98 17.70 -1.50
N GLY A 190 10.45 17.67 -2.73
CA GLY A 190 9.09 18.12 -3.01
C GLY A 190 8.08 17.08 -2.53
N LEU A 191 7.44 17.30 -1.37
CA LEU A 191 6.51 16.33 -0.75
C LEU A 191 5.06 16.44 -1.25
N GLY A 192 4.84 16.81 -2.51
CA GLY A 192 3.50 16.97 -3.09
C GLY A 192 2.67 15.69 -3.15
N GLN A 193 3.34 14.53 -3.19
CA GLN A 193 2.80 13.17 -3.16
C GLN A 193 3.30 12.41 -1.91
N ALA A 194 3.69 13.13 -0.86
CA ALA A 194 4.00 12.60 0.47
C ALA A 194 5.07 11.48 0.47
N ASP A 195 4.72 10.29 0.99
CA ASP A 195 5.58 9.11 1.09
C ASP A 195 6.14 8.69 -0.27
N GLN A 196 5.36 8.85 -1.34
CA GLN A 196 5.81 8.50 -2.68
C GLN A 196 7.03 9.32 -3.08
N ASN A 197 7.03 10.65 -2.89
CA ASN A 197 8.20 11.46 -3.25
C ASN A 197 9.40 11.17 -2.34
N PHE A 198 9.15 10.93 -1.06
CA PHE A 198 10.19 10.55 -0.10
C PHE A 198 10.86 9.22 -0.50
N LEU A 199 10.08 8.19 -0.80
CA LEU A 199 10.58 6.88 -1.20
C LEU A 199 11.25 6.92 -2.57
N ASN A 200 10.69 7.64 -3.56
CA ASN A 200 11.33 7.81 -4.87
C ASN A 200 12.69 8.52 -4.75
N TYR A 201 12.82 9.48 -3.85
CA TYR A 201 14.10 10.18 -3.62
C TYR A 201 15.16 9.24 -3.04
N TYR A 202 14.85 8.53 -1.94
CA TYR A 202 15.83 7.70 -1.24
C TYR A 202 16.10 6.33 -1.87
N TYR A 203 15.14 5.80 -2.63
CA TYR A 203 15.27 4.52 -3.32
C TYR A 203 15.41 4.67 -4.82
N LYS A 204 15.84 5.84 -5.30
CA LYS A 204 16.15 6.06 -6.70
C LYS A 204 17.05 4.94 -7.24
N ASP A 205 16.60 4.29 -8.32
CA ASP A 205 17.24 3.13 -8.98
C ASP A 205 17.42 1.87 -8.11
N LYS A 206 16.89 1.86 -6.88
CA LYS A 206 16.95 0.76 -5.91
C LYS A 206 15.59 0.12 -5.67
N TRP A 207 14.84 -0.08 -6.75
CA TRP A 207 13.55 -0.76 -6.75
C TRP A 207 13.38 -1.63 -8.00
N ILE A 208 12.55 -2.67 -7.87
CA ILE A 208 12.17 -3.57 -8.96
C ILE A 208 10.80 -3.17 -9.48
N ASN A 209 10.66 -3.05 -10.80
CA ASN A 209 9.38 -2.78 -11.43
C ASN A 209 8.53 -4.06 -11.53
N ILE A 210 7.44 -4.13 -10.78
CA ILE A 210 6.49 -5.27 -10.84
C ILE A 210 5.59 -5.20 -12.09
N GLY A 211 5.59 -4.09 -12.80
CA GLY A 211 4.78 -3.82 -13.98
C GLY A 211 3.46 -3.14 -13.64
N PHE A 212 2.97 -2.33 -14.57
CA PHE A 212 1.73 -1.54 -14.38
C PHE A 212 0.50 -2.41 -14.09
N LYS A 213 0.51 -3.69 -14.51
CA LYS A 213 -0.59 -4.63 -14.28
C LYS A 213 -0.91 -4.81 -12.79
N PHE A 214 0.07 -4.71 -11.91
CA PHE A 214 -0.14 -4.83 -10.45
C PHE A 214 -0.35 -3.48 -9.76
N ASN A 215 -0.38 -2.36 -10.49
CA ASN A 215 -0.71 -1.05 -9.93
C ASN A 215 -1.30 -0.15 -11.03
N PHE A 216 -2.44 -0.57 -11.59
CA PHE A 216 -3.09 0.19 -12.66
C PHE A 216 -3.83 1.38 -12.06
N LEU A 217 -3.19 2.55 -12.15
CA LEU A 217 -3.78 3.79 -11.64
C LEU A 217 -5.01 4.18 -12.47
N THR A 218 -6.09 4.62 -11.81
CA THR A 218 -7.28 5.11 -12.50
C THR A 218 -7.13 6.55 -13.00
N TYR A 219 -6.18 7.33 -12.46
CA TYR A 219 -5.98 8.73 -12.84
C TYR A 219 -5.81 8.97 -14.36
N PRO A 220 -5.03 8.16 -15.11
CA PRO A 220 -4.95 8.28 -16.57
C PRO A 220 -6.31 8.12 -17.28
N LEU A 221 -7.24 7.34 -16.73
CA LEU A 221 -8.56 7.13 -17.34
C LEU A 221 -9.44 8.38 -17.32
N LEU A 222 -9.10 9.38 -16.50
CA LEU A 222 -9.80 10.66 -16.51
C LEU A 222 -9.51 11.46 -17.79
N ASN A 223 -8.38 11.17 -18.46
CA ASN A 223 -7.90 11.91 -19.63
C ASN A 223 -7.73 11.03 -20.88
N TYR A 224 -7.85 9.70 -20.75
CA TYR A 224 -7.62 8.74 -21.82
C TYR A 224 -8.66 7.62 -21.78
N ASN A 225 -9.13 7.21 -22.95
CA ASN A 225 -10.10 6.12 -23.08
C ASN A 225 -9.39 4.78 -23.23
N PHE A 226 -9.70 3.84 -22.32
CA PHE A 226 -9.30 2.45 -22.41
C PHE A 226 -10.54 1.57 -22.52
N THR A 227 -10.45 0.51 -23.33
CA THR A 227 -11.56 -0.44 -23.45
C THR A 227 -11.63 -1.33 -22.21
N TYR A 228 -12.84 -1.80 -21.89
CA TYR A 228 -13.05 -2.78 -20.83
C TYR A 228 -12.19 -4.03 -21.05
N GLU A 229 -12.13 -4.54 -22.28
CA GLU A 229 -11.31 -5.70 -22.65
C GLU A 229 -9.83 -5.47 -22.38
N PHE A 230 -9.29 -4.28 -22.71
CA PHE A 230 -7.90 -3.95 -22.41
C PHE A 230 -7.62 -4.03 -20.90
N ILE A 231 -8.50 -3.43 -20.09
CA ILE A 231 -8.34 -3.40 -18.63
C ILE A 231 -8.37 -4.83 -18.07
N ILE A 232 -9.39 -5.62 -18.40
CA ILE A 232 -9.54 -7.00 -17.89
C ILE A 232 -8.36 -7.89 -18.30
N LYS A 233 -7.88 -7.76 -19.54
CA LYS A 233 -6.79 -8.59 -20.06
C LYS A 233 -5.44 -8.24 -19.43
N ASN A 234 -5.15 -6.95 -19.26
CA ASN A 234 -3.81 -6.47 -18.94
C ASN A 234 -3.61 -6.05 -17.48
N THR A 235 -4.66 -5.99 -16.67
CA THR A 235 -4.58 -5.52 -15.29
C THR A 235 -4.88 -6.65 -14.30
N ARG A 236 -4.24 -6.59 -13.14
CA ARG A 236 -4.44 -7.49 -12.00
C ARG A 236 -4.85 -6.73 -10.75
N ILE A 237 -4.35 -5.50 -10.55
CA ILE A 237 -4.80 -4.60 -9.49
C ILE A 237 -5.15 -3.25 -10.11
N ILE A 238 -6.35 -2.75 -9.79
CA ILE A 238 -6.79 -1.39 -10.09
C ILE A 238 -6.63 -0.55 -8.82
N HIS A 239 -6.00 0.61 -8.95
CA HIS A 239 -5.74 1.53 -7.84
C HIS A 239 -6.37 2.90 -8.11
N PHE A 240 -7.29 3.31 -7.24
CA PHE A 240 -7.99 4.59 -7.29
C PHE A 240 -7.14 5.76 -6.78
N ALA A 241 -5.96 5.94 -7.38
CA ALA A 241 -5.08 7.07 -7.11
C ALA A 241 -5.78 8.39 -7.47
N GLY A 242 -6.05 9.23 -6.48
CA GLY A 242 -6.85 10.44 -6.63
C GLY A 242 -8.35 10.18 -6.47
N ALA A 243 -9.05 9.96 -7.59
CA ALA A 243 -10.50 9.79 -7.63
C ALA A 243 -10.93 8.49 -6.92
N LYS A 244 -11.60 8.62 -5.78
CA LYS A 244 -11.91 7.49 -4.89
C LYS A 244 -13.05 6.61 -5.40
N PRO A 245 -13.08 5.31 -5.06
CA PRO A 245 -14.03 4.35 -5.63
C PRO A 245 -15.50 4.74 -5.39
N TRP A 246 -15.81 5.24 -4.20
CA TRP A 246 -17.17 5.64 -3.82
C TRP A 246 -17.69 6.90 -4.53
N SER A 247 -16.82 7.68 -5.18
CA SER A 247 -17.25 8.86 -5.94
C SER A 247 -17.78 8.50 -7.33
N CYS A 248 -17.40 7.34 -7.85
CA CYS A 248 -17.71 6.83 -9.18
C CYS A 248 -17.90 7.89 -10.28
N TYR A 249 -16.80 8.53 -10.68
CA TYR A 249 -16.79 9.45 -11.80
C TYR A 249 -17.27 8.77 -13.09
N PRO A 250 -18.01 9.46 -13.99
CA PRO A 250 -18.53 8.89 -15.23
C PRO A 250 -17.47 8.17 -16.08
N GLN A 251 -16.25 8.73 -16.13
CA GLN A 251 -15.10 8.17 -16.86
C GLN A 251 -14.66 6.80 -16.32
N LEU A 252 -14.98 6.50 -15.05
CA LEU A 252 -14.59 5.29 -14.34
C LEU A 252 -15.74 4.28 -14.23
N LYS A 253 -16.90 4.50 -14.88
CA LYS A 253 -18.13 3.71 -14.68
C LYS A 253 -17.91 2.20 -14.69
N PHE A 254 -17.13 1.67 -15.64
CA PHE A 254 -16.84 0.23 -15.72
C PHE A 254 -16.00 -0.27 -14.54
N ILE A 255 -15.01 0.51 -14.12
CA ILE A 255 -14.18 0.18 -12.96
C ILE A 255 -15.00 0.26 -11.67
N CYS A 256 -15.89 1.25 -11.54
CA CYS A 256 -16.78 1.31 -10.40
C CYS A 256 -17.69 0.08 -10.34
N LYS A 257 -18.18 -0.39 -11.50
CA LYS A 257 -19.00 -1.59 -11.56
C LYS A 257 -18.23 -2.79 -11.02
N LEU A 258 -16.99 -3.00 -11.48
CA LEU A 258 -16.11 -4.06 -10.94
C LEU A 258 -15.92 -3.94 -9.43
N TRP A 259 -15.70 -2.73 -8.92
CA TRP A 259 -15.55 -2.50 -7.48
C TRP A 259 -16.85 -2.75 -6.70
N ASN A 260 -17.99 -2.31 -7.23
CA ASN A 260 -19.32 -2.51 -6.63
C ASN A 260 -19.71 -3.99 -6.58
N ASP A 261 -19.37 -4.76 -7.61
CA ASP A 261 -19.68 -6.19 -7.74
C ASP A 261 -18.94 -7.05 -6.69
N ILE A 262 -17.90 -6.53 -6.03
CA ILE A 262 -17.24 -7.20 -4.89
C ILE A 262 -18.16 -7.21 -3.67
N LYS A 263 -18.63 -8.40 -3.29
CA LYS A 263 -19.50 -8.62 -2.13
C LYS A 263 -18.72 -8.54 -0.81
N VAL A 264 -19.23 -7.77 0.15
CA VAL A 264 -18.62 -7.47 1.47
C VAL A 264 -19.64 -7.48 2.59
#